data_AF-E8WPS8-F1
#
_entry.id   AF-E8WPS8-F1
#
_cell.length_a   1.000
_cell.length_b   1.000
_cell.length_c   1.000
_cell.angle_alpha   90.00
_cell.angle_beta   90.00
_cell.angle_gamma   90.00
#
_symmetry.space_group_name_H-M   'P 1'
#
loop_
_entity.id
_entity.type
_entity.pdbx_description
1 polymer ?
#
loop_
_entity_poly.entity_id
_entity_poly.type
_entity_poly.pdbx_seq_one_letter_code
_entity_poly.pdbx_strand_id
1 'polypeptide(L)' 'MLNKIRSNKGFTLIELLIVVAIIGILAAIAIPQFSAYRAKAYNAAANSDLKNIKTGMEAYMADRQAYPVSLDER' A
#
# COMPACT_ATOMS: atom_id res chain seq x y z
N MET A 1 29.12 -5.89 -54.16
CA MET A 1 28.24 -6.08 -52.97
C MET A 1 28.66 -5.06 -51.91
N LEU A 2 27.90 -4.00 -51.71
CA LEU A 2 28.22 -2.97 -50.71
C LEU A 2 27.72 -3.40 -49.33
N ASN A 3 28.65 -3.69 -48.43
CA ASN A 3 28.34 -4.10 -47.06
C ASN A 3 28.05 -2.85 -46.22
N LYS A 4 26.78 -2.63 -45.89
CA LYS A 4 26.31 -1.47 -45.12
C LYS A 4 26.66 -1.70 -43.65
N ILE A 5 27.72 -1.05 -43.15
CA ILE A 5 28.08 -1.06 -41.73
C ILE A 5 26.90 -0.50 -40.95
N ARG A 6 26.21 -1.34 -40.17
CA ARG A 6 25.15 -0.90 -39.26
C ARG A 6 25.81 -0.15 -38.11
N SER A 7 25.52 1.14 -38.01
CA SER A 7 25.91 1.96 -36.86
C SER A 7 25.12 1.49 -35.64
N ASN A 8 25.74 0.68 -34.78
CA ASN A 8 25.20 0.33 -33.47
C ASN A 8 25.34 1.57 -32.58
N LYS A 9 24.26 2.36 -32.46
CA LYS A 9 24.21 3.49 -31.52
C LYS A 9 24.10 2.93 -30.10
N GLY A 10 25.15 3.13 -29.29
CA GLY A 10 25.10 2.89 -27.85
C GLY A 10 24.37 4.02 -27.12
N PHE A 11 23.92 3.75 -25.90
CA PHE A 11 23.30 4.75 -25.02
C PHE A 11 24.38 5.65 -24.41
N THR A 12 24.08 6.93 -24.20
CA THR A 12 25.01 7.87 -23.58
C THR A 12 24.91 7.81 -22.05
N LEU A 13 26.01 8.15 -21.37
CA LEU A 13 26.01 8.25 -19.91
C LEU A 13 25.06 9.34 -19.40
N ILE A 14 24.88 10.42 -20.18
CA ILE A 14 23.99 11.52 -19.79
C ILE A 14 22.53 11.12 -19.83
N GLU A 15 22.11 10.31 -20.81
CA GLU A 15 20.75 9.77 -20.85
C GLU A 15 20.49 8.88 -19.62
N LEU A 16 21.47 8.06 -19.21
CA LEU A 16 21.33 7.20 -18.04
C LEU A 16 21.25 8.02 -16.74
N LEU A 17 22.09 9.06 -16.64
CA LEU A 17 22.14 9.96 -15.49
C LEU A 17 20.80 10.69 -15.28
N ILE A 18 20.20 11.20 -16.35
CA ILE A 18 18.91 11.89 -16.27
C ILE A 18 17.81 10.90 -15.83
N VAL A 19 17.82 9.67 -16.34
CA VAL A 19 16.84 8.65 -15.96
C VAL A 19 16.91 8.33 -14.46
N VAL A 20 18.11 8.07 -13.92
CA VAL A 20 18.24 7.79 -12.47
C VAL A 20 17.91 9.00 -11.61
N ALA A 21 18.19 10.22 -12.09
CA ALA A 21 17.80 11.44 -11.39
C ALA A 21 16.27 11.58 -11.29
N ILE A 22 15.55 11.34 -12.39
CA ILE A 22 14.07 11.37 -12.40
C ILE A 22 13.50 10.29 -11.47
N ILE A 23 14.02 9.05 -11.56
CA ILE A 23 13.59 7.95 -10.68
C ILE A 23 13.85 8.30 -9.20
N GLY A 24 14.99 8.93 -8.89
CA GLY A 24 15.32 9.38 -7.54
C GLY A 24 14.34 10.40 -6.98
N ILE A 25 13.95 11.39 -7.79
CA ILE A 25 12.94 12.41 -7.39
C ILE A 25 11.58 11.75 -7.15
N LEU A 26 11.15 10.88 -8.06
CA LEU A 26 9.87 10.15 -7.91
C LEU A 26 9.88 9.26 -6.67
N ALA A 27 10.97 8.52 -6.42
CA ALA A 27 11.12 7.66 -5.26
C ALA A 27 11.10 8.45 -3.94
N ALA A 28 11.77 9.61 -3.89
CA ALA A 28 11.81 10.46 -2.71
C ALA A 28 10.41 10.93 -2.26
N ILE A 29 9.50 11.18 -3.21
CA ILE A 29 8.10 11.56 -2.92
C ILE A 29 7.25 10.31 -2.65
N ALA A 30 7.41 9.26 -3.46
CA ALA A 30 6.55 8.08 -3.42
C ALA A 30 6.71 7.25 -2.15
N ILE A 31 7.94 7.08 -1.63
CA ILE A 31 8.22 6.26 -0.44
C ILE A 31 7.47 6.76 0.81
N PRO A 32 7.61 8.03 1.25
CA PRO A 32 6.90 8.51 2.44
C PRO A 32 5.38 8.53 2.22
N GLN A 33 4.91 8.89 1.02
CA GLN A 33 3.49 8.89 0.67
C GLN A 33 2.88 7.48 0.76
N PHE A 34 3.57 6.47 0.23
CA PHE A 34 3.13 5.08 0.28
C PHE A 34 3.09 4.55 1.72
N SER A 35 4.09 4.91 2.54
CA SER A 35 4.11 4.56 3.96
C SER A 35 2.90 5.13 4.71
N ALA A 36 2.60 6.42 4.50
CA ALA A 36 1.43 7.07 5.09
C ALA A 36 0.11 6.45 4.60
N TYR A 37 0.01 6.14 3.31
CA TYR A 37 -1.15 5.47 2.73
C TYR A 37 -1.39 4.08 3.34
N ARG A 38 -0.32 3.30 3.52
CA ARG A 38 -0.39 1.99 4.17
C ARG A 38 -0.86 2.09 5.62
N ALA A 39 -0.35 3.05 6.39
CA ALA A 39 -0.81 3.29 7.76
C ALA A 39 -2.30 3.66 7.80
N LYS A 40 -2.75 4.52 6.88
CA LYS A 40 -4.17 4.88 6.73
C LYS A 40 -5.03 3.65 6.39
N ALA A 41 -4.55 2.76 5.52
CA ALA A 41 -5.24 1.53 5.16
C ALA A 41 -5.39 0.59 6.38
N TYR A 42 -4.34 0.41 7.18
CA TYR A 42 -4.42 -0.39 8.41
C TYR A 42 -5.41 0.22 9.42
N ASN A 43 -5.39 1.53 9.61
CA ASN A 43 -6.34 2.20 10.49
C ASN A 43 -7.79 2.07 9.99
N ALA A 44 -8.00 2.12 8.67
CA ALA A 44 -9.31 1.93 8.07
C ALA A 44 -9.82 0.49 8.26
N ALA A 45 -8.94 -0.51 8.09
CA ALA A 45 -9.26 -1.92 8.35
C ALA A 45 -9.62 -2.13 9.83
N ALA A 46 -8.78 -1.66 10.76
CA ALA A 46 -9.05 -1.77 12.19
C ALA A 46 -10.37 -1.08 12.59
N ASN A 47 -10.67 0.09 12.03
CA ASN A 47 -11.94 0.77 12.26
C ASN A 47 -13.15 -0.03 11.72
N SER A 48 -12.98 -0.74 10.60
CA SER A 48 -14.01 -1.63 10.05
C SER A 48 -14.23 -2.83 10.98
N ASP A 49 -13.16 -3.45 11.46
CA ASP A 49 -13.22 -4.58 12.37
C ASP A 49 -13.90 -4.19 13.69
N LEU A 50 -13.54 -3.05 14.27
CA LEU A 50 -14.19 -2.53 15.48
C LEU A 50 -15.69 -2.28 15.28
N LYS A 51 -16.11 -1.78 14.11
CA LYS A 51 -17.54 -1.61 13.81
C LYS A 51 -18.25 -2.96 13.74
N ASN A 52 -17.64 -3.95 13.09
CA ASN A 52 -18.21 -5.30 13.01
C ASN A 52 -18.36 -5.93 14.40
N ILE A 53 -17.32 -5.82 15.24
CA ILE A 53 -17.36 -6.31 16.62
C ILE A 53 -18.44 -5.57 17.42
N LYS A 54 -18.53 -4.24 17.31
CA LYS A 54 -19.58 -3.45 17.96
C LYS A 54 -20.97 -3.92 17.57
N THR A 55 -21.23 -4.12 16.28
CA THR A 55 -22.53 -4.63 15.82
C THR A 55 -22.83 -6.03 16.37
N GLY A 56 -21.83 -6.92 16.43
CA GLY A 56 -21.99 -8.24 17.04
C GLY A 56 -22.29 -8.17 18.54
N MET A 57 -21.61 -7.27 19.27
CA MET A 57 -21.86 -7.04 20.70
C MET A 57 -23.25 -6.45 20.96
N GLU A 58 -23.70 -5.51 20.13
CA GLU A 58 -25.05 -4.94 20.20
C GLU A 58 -26.13 -5.99 19.94
N ALA A 59 -25.91 -6.89 18.97
CA ALA A 59 -26.79 -8.02 18.73
C ALA A 59 -26.85 -8.98 19.93
N TYR A 60 -25.70 -9.34 20.49
CA TYR A 60 -25.64 -10.20 21.68
C TYR A 60 -26.35 -9.56 22.90
N MET A 61 -26.17 -8.26 23.11
CA MET A 61 -26.87 -7.51 24.15
C MET A 61 -28.39 -7.51 23.93
N ALA A 62 -28.86 -7.34 22.70
CA ALA A 62 -30.28 -7.40 22.38
C ALA A 62 -30.89 -8.77 22.73
N ASP A 63 -30.15 -9.85 22.52
CA ASP A 63 -30.63 -11.22 22.75
C ASP A 63 -30.52 -11.65 24.21
N ARG A 64 -29.46 -11.25 24.92
CA ARG A 64 -29.11 -11.79 26.26
C ARG A 64 -29.10 -10.75 27.37
N GLN A 65 -29.41 -9.49 27.08
CA GLN A 65 -29.42 -8.35 28.01
C GLN A 65 -28.09 -8.14 28.78
N ALA A 66 -26.99 -8.66 28.25
CA ALA A 66 -25.64 -8.48 28.77
C ALA A 66 -24.66 -8.46 27.60
N TYR A 67 -23.49 -7.83 27.77
CA TYR A 67 -22.39 -7.94 26.79
C TYR A 67 -21.59 -9.23 27.01
N PRO A 68 -20.92 -9.77 25.98
CA PRO A 68 -20.07 -10.95 26.13
C PRO A 68 -18.88 -10.63 27.07
N VAL A 69 -18.63 -11.51 28.04
CA VAL A 69 -17.56 -11.36 29.05
C VAL A 69 -16.23 -11.97 28.61
N SER A 70 -16.23 -12.70 27.50
CA SER A 70 -15.04 -13.27 26.89
C SER A 70 -15.18 -13.32 25.38
N LEU A 71 -14.05 -13.35 24.68
CA LEU A 71 -14.00 -13.52 23.23
C LEU A 71 -14.08 -15.00 22.79
N ASP A 72 -14.25 -15.91 23.75
CA ASP A 72 -14.25 -17.34 23.50
C ASP A 72 -15.68 -17.80 23.18
N GLU A 73 -15.84 -18.60 22.13
CA GLU A 73 -17.13 -19.06 21.61
C GLU A 73 -17.63 -20.34 22.33
N ARG A 74 -17.04 -20.66 23.50
CA ARG A 74 -17.29 -21.89 24.27
C ARG A 74 -18.21 -21.69 25.46
#